data_AF-A0A1M5K295-F1
#
_entry.id   AF-A0A1M5K295-F1
#
_cell.length_a   1.000
_cell.length_b   1.000
_cell.length_c   1.000
_cell.angle_alpha   90.00
_cell.angle_beta   90.00
_cell.angle_gamma   90.00
#
_symmetry.space_group_name_H-M   'P 1'
#
loop_
_entity.id
_entity.type
_entity.pdbx_description
1 polymer ?
#
loop_
_entity_poly.entity_id
_entity_poly.type
_entity_poly.pdbx_seq_one_letter_code
_entity_poly.pdbx_strand_id
1 'polypeptide(L)'
;MITTINTKTTKRILSIVSVMVLLFSLGSCSDYLDVEPEDRLSGDQVYRNVYDADAAVIGIYGKFMGLAEQHVILNEMRADLMTITRNSNPYLKELSQHNVSVDNPYANPKLFYEVIQNCNDVLKNFDIMLAEKKFTQSQYDQRYADVGCIRSWVYLQLGIHFGSVPYITEPIATLEDVKNMSKYPRIPFTELVDKLVTFTEGLNYKEIYDAQSSMLITVDGYYTKKLFINKECLIGDLQLWKGNYLAAASHYKKVLESASLSANDTEKYESYRLSLFAGSGNVDFLVRYALGSDVGSLYNTDTQGWRSIFARSRDVVWNTEWIWSLPFDSKFAPANPFIDLFSKNSGKYLAKPSQSSIDLWNSQMQRNGIPYDARGTKFTYNMVGGDPVIMKYLYKYQAVSAADPFKKDGDWFLYRAEKLHLRYAEAANRDNHQKIAFGILNFGIGSAYNPLALDGSKDDVTNAMRTFEAFPYDFDARSGDYPRYRDNWYRGGGIRGRGNLVVAGAIGDNVITTEDNIIREAALDLAYEGSRWEDLVRVALRRNDPSFLADKVYEKLSKEGNSNAGAVRSKLLNVNNWYLPFDWK
;
A
#
# COMPACT_ATOMS: atom_id res chain seq x y z
N MET A 1 20.24 -66.72 71.52
CA MET A 1 20.08 -65.43 70.81
C MET A 1 20.27 -65.70 69.34
N ILE A 2 19.16 -65.57 68.59
CA ILE A 2 18.99 -65.38 67.14
C ILE A 2 19.54 -66.49 66.21
N THR A 3 18.56 -67.23 65.71
CA THR A 3 18.59 -68.26 64.67
C THR A 3 18.82 -67.68 63.28
N THR A 4 19.68 -68.33 62.50
CA THR A 4 19.95 -68.06 61.08
C THR A 4 18.81 -68.61 60.21
N ILE A 5 18.28 -67.81 59.27
CA ILE A 5 17.47 -68.29 58.14
C ILE A 5 18.11 -67.83 56.84
N ASN A 6 18.44 -68.81 56.00
CA ASN A 6 18.96 -68.67 54.64
C ASN A 6 17.78 -68.53 53.67
N THR A 7 17.78 -67.52 52.79
CA THR A 7 16.81 -67.44 51.68
C THR A 7 17.55 -67.45 50.34
N LYS A 8 17.49 -68.60 49.66
CA LYS A 8 18.11 -68.90 48.35
C LYS A 8 17.14 -68.64 47.19
N THR A 9 16.38 -67.54 47.21
CA THR A 9 15.20 -67.38 46.31
C THR A 9 15.09 -66.03 45.61
N THR A 10 16.21 -65.35 45.30
CA THR A 10 16.17 -64.01 44.66
C THR A 10 16.73 -63.96 43.24
N LYS A 11 17.53 -64.93 42.78
CA LYS A 11 18.20 -64.85 41.46
C LYS A 11 17.35 -65.33 40.27
N ARG A 12 16.40 -66.25 40.46
CA ARG A 12 15.53 -66.75 39.37
C ARG A 12 14.34 -65.84 39.05
N ILE A 13 13.80 -65.13 40.05
CA ILE A 13 12.69 -64.18 39.86
C ILE A 13 13.18 -62.92 39.14
N LEU A 14 14.39 -62.43 39.45
CA LEU A 14 14.99 -61.27 38.76
C LEU A 14 15.24 -61.53 37.26
N SER A 15 15.57 -62.77 36.88
CA SER A 15 15.85 -63.14 35.49
C SER A 15 14.56 -63.32 34.66
N ILE A 16 13.47 -63.80 35.28
CA ILE A 16 12.17 -63.96 34.61
C ILE A 16 11.46 -62.62 34.44
N VAL A 17 11.58 -61.72 35.44
CA VAL A 17 11.03 -60.35 35.35
C VAL A 17 11.80 -59.52 34.32
N SER A 18 13.12 -59.68 34.19
CA SER A 18 13.92 -58.97 33.19
C SER A 18 13.65 -59.42 31.75
N VAL A 19 13.29 -60.69 31.53
CA VAL A 19 12.92 -61.22 30.20
C VAL A 19 11.48 -60.86 29.82
N MET A 20 10.55 -60.79 30.79
CA MET A 20 9.19 -60.27 30.53
C MET A 20 9.16 -58.78 30.22
N VAL A 21 9.99 -57.96 30.86
CA VAL A 21 10.08 -56.51 30.57
C VAL A 21 10.69 -56.25 29.18
N LEU A 22 11.60 -57.10 28.70
CA LEU A 22 12.11 -57.01 27.32
C LEU A 22 11.05 -57.41 26.27
N LEU A 23 10.19 -58.37 26.56
CA LEU A 23 9.15 -58.85 25.62
C LEU A 23 7.94 -57.90 25.48
N PHE A 24 7.73 -56.98 26.42
CA PHE A 24 6.71 -55.92 26.31
C PHE A 24 7.20 -54.64 25.60
N SER A 25 8.46 -54.58 25.17
CA SER A 25 9.04 -53.40 24.50
C SER A 25 8.90 -53.39 22.97
N LEU A 26 8.28 -54.42 22.36
CA LEU A 26 8.13 -54.55 20.91
C LEU A 26 6.69 -54.40 20.40
N GLY A 27 5.76 -53.90 21.23
CA GLY A 27 4.32 -53.97 20.94
C GLY A 27 3.51 -52.68 21.09
N SER A 28 4.11 -51.49 21.08
CA SER A 28 3.34 -50.25 21.07
C SER A 28 4.17 -49.07 20.56
N CYS A 29 4.05 -48.79 19.26
CA CYS A 29 4.19 -47.47 18.61
C CYS A 29 4.15 -47.67 17.08
N SER A 30 3.03 -48.20 16.55
CA SER A 30 2.69 -47.97 15.13
C SER A 30 1.95 -46.63 14.95
N ASP A 31 1.24 -46.16 15.98
CA ASP A 31 0.40 -44.96 15.90
C ASP A 31 1.11 -43.68 16.37
N TYR A 32 2.39 -43.76 16.75
CA TYR A 32 3.22 -42.60 17.14
C TYR A 32 4.19 -42.16 16.04
N LEU A 33 4.29 -42.94 14.95
CA LEU A 33 5.08 -42.58 13.77
C LEU A 33 4.22 -42.05 12.60
N ASP A 34 2.90 -42.09 12.73
CA ASP A 34 1.93 -41.41 11.86
C ASP A 34 1.24 -40.28 12.63
N VAL A 35 2.03 -39.43 13.29
CA VAL A 35 1.54 -38.10 13.66
C VAL A 35 1.56 -37.28 12.37
N GLU A 36 0.40 -37.21 11.68
CA GLU A 36 0.16 -36.17 10.68
C GLU A 36 0.58 -34.83 11.32
N PRO A 37 1.38 -33.98 10.64
CA PRO A 37 1.82 -32.72 11.23
C PRO A 37 0.60 -31.96 11.76
N GLU A 38 0.55 -31.67 13.07
CA GLU A 38 -0.58 -30.95 13.71
C GLU A 38 -0.85 -29.57 13.06
N ASP A 39 0.09 -29.08 12.24
CA ASP A 39 0.01 -27.81 11.50
C ASP A 39 -0.47 -27.94 10.03
N ARG A 40 -0.80 -29.14 9.55
CA ARG A 40 -1.44 -29.33 8.24
C ARG A 40 -2.76 -30.06 8.42
N LEU A 41 -3.83 -29.30 8.64
CA LEU A 41 -5.18 -29.78 8.32
C LEU A 41 -5.13 -30.39 6.91
N SER A 42 -5.50 -31.66 6.77
CA SER A 42 -5.63 -32.31 5.47
C SER A 42 -6.56 -31.46 4.58
N GLY A 43 -6.32 -31.42 3.26
CA GLY A 43 -7.04 -30.52 2.35
C GLY A 43 -8.57 -30.60 2.46
N ASP A 44 -9.09 -31.79 2.78
CA ASP A 44 -10.52 -32.06 3.00
C ASP A 44 -11.09 -31.36 4.24
N GLN A 45 -10.25 -31.01 5.23
CA GLN A 45 -10.65 -30.32 6.46
C GLN A 45 -10.59 -28.79 6.37
N VAL A 46 -9.94 -28.22 5.34
CA VAL A 46 -9.70 -26.77 5.21
C VAL A 46 -10.76 -26.04 4.38
N TYR A 47 -11.54 -26.73 3.54
CA TYR A 47 -12.48 -26.08 2.60
C TYR A 47 -13.88 -26.71 2.65
N ARG A 48 -14.56 -26.59 3.79
CA ARG A 48 -15.87 -27.23 4.00
C ARG A 48 -17.03 -26.26 3.82
N ASN A 49 -16.84 -24.99 4.14
CA ASN A 49 -17.89 -23.97 4.08
C ASN A 49 -17.32 -22.56 3.87
N VAL A 50 -18.22 -21.57 3.76
CA VAL A 50 -17.87 -20.17 3.51
C VAL A 50 -16.93 -19.56 4.55
N TYR A 51 -17.03 -19.94 5.83
CA TYR A 51 -16.17 -19.40 6.88
C TYR A 51 -14.75 -19.94 6.80
N ASP A 52 -14.58 -21.20 6.40
CA ASP A 52 -13.25 -21.74 6.15
C ASP A 52 -12.59 -21.02 4.95
N ALA A 53 -13.38 -20.67 3.93
CA ALA A 53 -12.90 -19.84 2.82
C ALA A 53 -12.54 -18.41 3.25
N ASP A 54 -13.32 -17.79 4.14
CA ASP A 54 -13.00 -16.47 4.71
C ASP A 54 -11.66 -16.52 5.45
N ALA A 55 -11.45 -17.55 6.27
CA ALA A 55 -10.19 -17.79 6.96
C ALA A 55 -9.02 -17.98 5.97
N ALA A 56 -9.24 -18.67 4.84
CA ALA A 56 -8.24 -18.82 3.79
C ALA A 56 -7.84 -17.48 3.15
N VAL A 57 -8.82 -16.60 2.87
CA VAL A 57 -8.53 -15.24 2.38
C VAL A 57 -7.72 -14.46 3.42
N ILE A 58 -8.13 -14.47 4.69
CA ILE A 58 -7.40 -13.77 5.77
C ILE A 58 -5.97 -14.33 5.93
N GLY A 59 -5.79 -15.65 5.79
CA GLY A 59 -4.49 -16.29 5.80
C GLY A 59 -3.54 -15.77 4.71
N ILE A 60 -4.06 -15.53 3.50
CA ILE A 60 -3.30 -14.87 2.42
C ILE A 60 -2.86 -13.47 2.83
N TYR A 61 -3.75 -12.66 3.44
CA TYR A 61 -3.38 -11.33 3.91
C TYR A 61 -2.30 -11.37 5.00
N GLY A 62 -2.32 -12.38 5.88
CA GLY A 62 -1.23 -12.61 6.85
C GLY A 62 0.13 -12.85 6.18
N LYS A 63 0.18 -13.64 5.10
CA LYS A 63 1.40 -13.82 4.29
C LYS A 63 1.77 -12.55 3.53
N PHE A 64 0.79 -11.87 2.94
CA PHE A 64 0.97 -10.62 2.21
C PHE A 64 1.59 -9.52 3.07
N MET A 65 1.20 -9.41 4.34
CA MET A 65 1.80 -8.47 5.29
C MET A 65 3.31 -8.70 5.50
N GLY A 66 3.81 -9.92 5.27
CA GLY A 66 5.25 -10.21 5.27
C GLY A 66 6.04 -9.46 4.20
N LEU A 67 5.37 -8.93 3.17
CA LEU A 67 5.98 -8.10 2.12
C LEU A 67 6.09 -6.62 2.49
N ALA A 68 5.54 -6.17 3.62
CA ALA A 68 5.42 -4.74 3.93
C ALA A 68 6.78 -4.01 3.96
N GLU A 69 7.79 -4.58 4.63
CA GLU A 69 9.14 -4.03 4.66
C GLU A 69 9.76 -3.99 3.26
N GLN A 70 9.72 -5.13 2.57
CA GLN A 70 10.32 -5.29 1.25
C GLN A 70 9.69 -4.33 0.23
N HIS A 71 8.36 -4.20 0.22
CA HIS A 71 7.64 -3.30 -0.67
C HIS A 71 8.02 -1.83 -0.46
N VAL A 72 8.02 -1.34 0.78
CA VAL A 72 8.37 0.06 1.07
C VAL A 72 9.84 0.33 0.73
N ILE A 73 10.76 -0.56 1.12
CA ILE A 73 12.19 -0.38 0.85
C ILE A 73 12.48 -0.39 -0.66
N LEU A 74 11.93 -1.34 -1.41
CA LEU A 74 12.16 -1.43 -2.84
C LEU A 74 11.57 -0.23 -3.61
N ASN A 75 10.47 0.34 -3.13
CA ASN A 75 9.84 1.48 -3.79
C ASN A 75 10.36 2.85 -3.33
N GLU A 76 11.03 2.95 -2.19
CA GLU A 76 11.49 4.25 -1.67
C GLU A 76 13.02 4.38 -1.71
N MET A 77 13.77 3.37 -1.25
CA MET A 77 15.24 3.44 -1.12
C MET A 77 15.93 3.54 -2.48
N ARG A 78 15.36 2.90 -3.50
CA ARG A 78 15.87 2.93 -4.88
C ARG A 78 15.58 4.25 -5.60
N ALA A 79 14.59 5.00 -5.12
CA ALA A 79 14.17 6.27 -5.69
C ALA A 79 14.94 7.46 -5.07
N ASP A 80 14.35 8.65 -5.08
CA ASP A 80 14.98 9.93 -4.72
C ASP A 80 14.63 10.45 -3.31
N LEU A 81 13.53 9.99 -2.70
CA LEU A 81 13.01 10.61 -1.46
C LEU A 81 13.62 10.06 -0.17
N MET A 82 14.02 8.79 -0.16
CA MET A 82 14.59 8.09 0.99
C MET A 82 16.08 7.81 0.79
N THR A 83 16.85 7.88 1.88
CA THR A 83 18.25 7.48 1.89
C THR A 83 18.60 6.69 3.15
N ILE A 84 19.81 6.15 3.16
CA ILE A 84 20.38 5.38 4.27
C ILE A 84 20.81 6.29 5.43
N THR A 85 20.91 5.71 6.61
CA THR A 85 21.56 6.32 7.78
C THR A 85 22.95 5.71 7.98
N ARG A 86 23.66 6.15 9.01
CA ARG A 86 24.91 5.52 9.45
C ARG A 86 24.74 4.09 9.98
N ASN A 87 23.52 3.71 10.37
CA ASN A 87 23.20 2.40 10.92
C ASN A 87 22.77 1.39 9.84
N SER A 88 22.58 1.84 8.60
CA SER A 88 22.07 0.99 7.52
C SER A 88 23.04 -0.13 7.20
N ASN A 89 22.48 -1.31 6.96
CA ASN A 89 23.25 -2.46 6.49
C ASN A 89 23.77 -2.24 5.04
N PRO A 90 24.77 -3.01 4.60
CA PRO A 90 25.31 -2.92 3.24
C PRO A 90 24.25 -3.11 2.15
N TYR A 91 23.26 -3.97 2.36
CA TYR A 91 22.20 -4.27 1.38
C TYR A 91 21.31 -3.06 1.07
N LEU A 92 20.98 -2.22 2.06
CA LEU A 92 20.25 -0.96 1.84
C LEU A 92 21.10 0.05 1.06
N LYS A 93 22.42 0.07 1.31
CA LYS A 93 23.34 0.92 0.55
C LYS A 93 23.41 0.49 -0.91
N GLU A 94 23.44 -0.80 -1.19
CA GLU A 94 23.40 -1.34 -2.55
C GLU A 94 22.14 -0.92 -3.31
N LEU A 95 20.97 -0.97 -2.65
CA LEU A 95 19.72 -0.49 -3.24
C LEU A 95 19.77 1.01 -3.55
N SER A 96 20.22 1.83 -2.59
CA SER A 96 20.31 3.29 -2.77
C SER A 96 21.28 3.69 -3.88
N GLN A 97 22.35 2.92 -4.06
CA GLN A 97 23.42 3.18 -5.03
C GLN A 97 23.29 2.34 -6.31
N HIS A 98 22.18 1.61 -6.50
CA HIS A 98 21.91 0.79 -7.68
C HIS A 98 23.04 -0.20 -8.02
N ASN A 99 23.64 -0.81 -7.00
CA ASN A 99 24.67 -1.85 -7.13
C ASN A 99 24.27 -3.11 -6.37
N VAL A 100 23.05 -3.59 -6.65
CA VAL A 100 22.40 -4.68 -5.92
C VAL A 100 23.04 -6.03 -6.23
N SER A 101 23.46 -6.72 -5.18
CA SER A 101 23.97 -8.09 -5.23
C SER A 101 22.85 -9.13 -5.36
N VAL A 102 23.17 -10.33 -5.84
CA VAL A 102 22.19 -11.43 -6.01
C VAL A 102 21.67 -11.95 -4.67
N ASP A 103 22.50 -11.90 -3.63
CA ASP A 103 22.20 -12.33 -2.26
C ASP A 103 21.54 -11.24 -1.40
N ASN A 104 21.25 -10.06 -1.98
CA ASN A 104 20.57 -8.99 -1.28
C ASN A 104 19.15 -9.44 -0.85
N PRO A 105 18.85 -9.54 0.45
CA PRO A 105 17.60 -10.12 0.93
C PRO A 105 16.36 -9.31 0.52
N TYR A 106 16.52 -7.99 0.34
CA TYR A 106 15.43 -7.13 -0.15
C TYR A 106 15.14 -7.33 -1.63
N ALA A 107 16.11 -7.79 -2.42
CA ALA A 107 15.94 -8.09 -3.84
C ALA A 107 15.53 -9.54 -4.10
N ASN A 108 15.27 -10.33 -3.06
CA ASN A 108 14.88 -11.73 -3.22
C ASN A 108 13.38 -11.85 -3.60
N PRO A 109 13.03 -12.39 -4.78
CA PRO A 109 11.65 -12.56 -5.23
C PRO A 109 10.85 -13.65 -4.48
N LYS A 110 11.49 -14.49 -3.65
CA LYS A 110 10.89 -15.67 -3.02
C LYS A 110 9.62 -15.33 -2.23
N LEU A 111 9.65 -14.30 -1.39
CA LEU A 111 8.49 -13.93 -0.57
C LEU A 111 7.28 -13.55 -1.42
N PHE A 112 7.48 -12.89 -2.57
CA PHE A 112 6.39 -12.60 -3.50
C PHE A 112 5.78 -13.90 -4.05
N TYR A 113 6.62 -14.87 -4.43
CA TYR A 113 6.14 -16.16 -4.91
C TYR A 113 5.49 -17.03 -3.84
N GLU A 114 5.90 -16.92 -2.57
CA GLU A 114 5.19 -17.56 -1.46
C GLU A 114 3.74 -17.08 -1.38
N VAL A 115 3.50 -15.77 -1.49
CA VAL A 115 2.13 -15.22 -1.53
C VAL A 115 1.37 -15.71 -2.77
N ILE A 116 2.01 -15.71 -3.94
CA ILE A 116 1.39 -16.20 -5.19
C ILE A 116 0.99 -17.67 -5.08
N GLN A 117 1.84 -18.53 -4.52
CA GLN A 117 1.52 -19.95 -4.35
C GLN A 117 0.30 -20.14 -3.44
N ASN A 118 0.25 -19.44 -2.31
CA ASN A 118 -0.93 -19.47 -1.43
C ASN A 118 -2.19 -18.96 -2.15
N CYS A 119 -2.08 -17.92 -2.99
CA CYS A 119 -3.19 -17.47 -3.81
C CYS A 119 -3.65 -18.54 -4.81
N ASN A 120 -2.72 -19.18 -5.51
CA ASN A 120 -3.04 -20.23 -6.49
C ASN A 120 -3.73 -21.43 -5.81
N ASP A 121 -3.23 -21.85 -4.64
CA ASP A 121 -3.82 -22.93 -3.86
C ASP A 121 -5.25 -22.59 -3.44
N VAL A 122 -5.48 -21.40 -2.90
CA VAL A 122 -6.80 -20.96 -2.45
C VAL A 122 -7.77 -20.83 -3.62
N LEU A 123 -7.36 -20.23 -4.75
CA LEU A 123 -8.21 -20.08 -5.94
C LEU A 123 -8.65 -21.44 -6.49
N LYS A 124 -7.72 -22.41 -6.58
CA LYS A 124 -8.04 -23.77 -7.02
C LYS A 124 -9.06 -24.44 -6.08
N ASN A 125 -8.90 -24.27 -4.77
CA ASN A 125 -9.85 -24.82 -3.81
C ASN A 125 -11.20 -24.13 -3.84
N PHE A 126 -11.25 -22.83 -4.16
CA PHE A 126 -12.52 -22.14 -4.39
C PHE A 126 -13.29 -22.68 -5.60
N ASP A 127 -12.59 -23.04 -6.68
CA ASP A 127 -13.21 -23.69 -7.84
C ASP A 127 -13.82 -25.05 -7.46
N ILE A 128 -13.11 -25.84 -6.65
CA ILE A 128 -13.61 -27.12 -6.12
C ILE A 128 -14.82 -26.89 -5.22
N MET A 129 -14.76 -25.93 -4.29
CA MET A 129 -15.87 -25.60 -3.40
C MET A 129 -17.13 -25.16 -4.17
N LEU A 130 -16.98 -24.38 -5.24
CA LEU A 130 -18.10 -23.98 -6.08
C LEU A 130 -18.70 -25.20 -6.80
N ALA A 131 -17.87 -26.06 -7.40
CA ALA A 131 -18.31 -27.28 -8.08
C ALA A 131 -19.04 -28.24 -7.14
N GLU A 132 -18.58 -28.34 -5.89
CA GLU A 132 -19.19 -29.14 -4.82
C GLU A 132 -20.37 -28.45 -4.12
N LYS A 133 -20.78 -27.26 -4.57
CA LYS A 133 -21.89 -26.47 -4.01
C LYS A 133 -21.70 -26.09 -2.53
N LYS A 134 -20.45 -25.98 -2.08
CA LYS A 134 -20.07 -25.40 -0.78
C LYS A 134 -20.10 -23.85 -0.81
N PHE A 135 -20.16 -23.27 -2.00
CA PHE A 135 -20.40 -21.86 -2.26
C PHE A 135 -21.71 -21.62 -3.03
N THR A 136 -22.28 -20.45 -2.81
CA THR A 136 -23.08 -19.76 -3.85
C THR A 136 -22.16 -19.02 -4.82
N GLN A 137 -22.62 -18.77 -6.05
CA GLN A 137 -21.82 -18.01 -7.04
C GLN A 137 -21.37 -16.64 -6.49
N SER A 138 -22.26 -15.92 -5.80
CA SER A 138 -21.94 -14.63 -5.19
C SER A 138 -20.82 -14.73 -4.14
N GLN A 139 -20.86 -15.76 -3.27
CA GLN A 139 -19.81 -15.98 -2.28
C GLN A 139 -18.47 -16.32 -2.94
N TYR A 140 -18.49 -17.13 -4.00
CA TYR A 140 -17.30 -17.45 -4.77
C TYR A 140 -16.72 -16.19 -5.43
N ASP A 141 -17.53 -15.43 -6.17
CA ASP A 141 -17.08 -14.27 -6.95
C ASP A 141 -16.39 -13.23 -6.04
N GLN A 142 -16.96 -12.97 -4.86
CA GLN A 142 -16.40 -12.09 -3.83
C GLN A 142 -14.97 -12.48 -3.43
N ARG A 143 -14.78 -13.75 -3.03
CA ARG A 143 -13.50 -14.25 -2.48
C ARG A 143 -12.47 -14.50 -3.57
N TYR A 144 -12.92 -15.02 -4.71
CA TYR A 144 -12.07 -15.23 -5.87
C TYR A 144 -11.50 -13.89 -6.37
N ALA A 145 -12.31 -12.83 -6.39
CA ALA A 145 -11.84 -11.50 -6.75
C ALA A 145 -10.81 -10.96 -5.75
N ASP A 146 -11.01 -11.11 -4.43
CA ASP A 146 -10.03 -10.71 -3.42
C ASP A 146 -8.67 -11.37 -3.66
N VAL A 147 -8.65 -12.70 -3.75
CA VAL A 147 -7.41 -13.47 -3.89
C VAL A 147 -6.76 -13.23 -5.25
N GLY A 148 -7.56 -13.19 -6.32
CA GLY A 148 -7.10 -12.90 -7.67
C GLY A 148 -6.46 -11.50 -7.78
N CYS A 149 -7.06 -10.49 -7.14
CA CYS A 149 -6.50 -9.14 -7.12
C CYS A 149 -5.23 -9.05 -6.27
N ILE A 150 -5.14 -9.71 -5.12
CA ILE A 150 -3.88 -9.79 -4.36
C ILE A 150 -2.77 -10.43 -5.19
N ARG A 151 -3.03 -11.58 -5.83
CA ARG A 151 -2.07 -12.22 -6.74
C ARG A 151 -1.63 -11.27 -7.84
N SER A 152 -2.57 -10.54 -8.43
CA SER A 152 -2.29 -9.60 -9.52
C SER A 152 -1.46 -8.40 -9.07
N TRP A 153 -1.73 -7.85 -7.88
CA TRP A 153 -0.93 -6.78 -7.29
C TRP A 153 0.51 -7.26 -7.01
N VAL A 154 0.68 -8.47 -6.47
CA VAL A 154 2.00 -9.07 -6.21
C VAL A 154 2.78 -9.26 -7.51
N TYR A 155 2.12 -9.71 -8.58
CA TYR A 155 2.74 -9.79 -9.90
C TYR A 155 3.12 -8.42 -10.49
N LEU A 156 2.28 -7.39 -10.29
CA LEU A 156 2.61 -6.04 -10.73
C LEU A 156 3.91 -5.55 -10.05
N GLN A 157 4.05 -5.75 -8.74
CA GLN A 157 5.27 -5.40 -8.02
C GLN A 157 6.49 -6.21 -8.51
N LEU A 158 6.33 -7.51 -8.77
CA LEU A 158 7.37 -8.33 -9.40
C LEU A 158 7.81 -7.78 -10.76
N GLY A 159 6.86 -7.41 -11.63
CA GLY A 159 7.15 -6.83 -12.93
C GLY A 159 7.89 -5.48 -12.84
N ILE A 160 7.50 -4.62 -11.90
CA ILE A 160 8.14 -3.31 -11.64
C ILE A 160 9.60 -3.48 -11.20
N HIS A 161 9.88 -4.48 -10.36
CA HIS A 161 11.21 -4.65 -9.77
C HIS A 161 12.14 -5.54 -10.58
N PHE A 162 11.63 -6.55 -11.29
CA PHE A 162 12.44 -7.57 -11.96
C PHE A 162 12.25 -7.60 -13.48
N GLY A 163 11.29 -6.85 -14.03
CA GLY A 163 11.03 -6.77 -15.45
C GLY A 163 10.38 -8.04 -15.97
N SER A 164 11.18 -9.03 -16.35
CA SER A 164 10.66 -10.31 -16.85
C SER A 164 10.62 -11.36 -15.74
N VAL A 165 9.44 -11.96 -15.52
CA VAL A 165 9.22 -12.90 -14.40
C VAL A 165 8.41 -14.12 -14.83
N PRO A 166 8.58 -15.28 -14.17
CA PRO A 166 7.68 -16.43 -14.33
C PRO A 166 6.23 -16.10 -13.96
N TYR A 167 5.28 -16.32 -14.86
CA TYR A 167 3.85 -16.12 -14.59
C TYR A 167 3.16 -17.45 -14.33
N ILE A 168 2.84 -17.70 -13.06
CA ILE A 168 2.33 -18.97 -12.53
C ILE A 168 0.97 -18.74 -11.88
N THR A 169 -0.06 -19.32 -12.45
CA THR A 169 -1.44 -19.21 -11.97
C THR A 169 -1.98 -20.49 -11.34
N GLU A 170 -1.22 -21.58 -11.44
CA GLU A 170 -1.55 -22.89 -10.88
C GLU A 170 -0.66 -23.22 -9.66
N PRO A 171 -1.18 -24.00 -8.69
CA PRO A 171 -0.38 -24.58 -7.62
C PRO A 171 0.85 -25.34 -8.13
N ILE A 172 2.02 -25.06 -7.57
CA ILE A 172 3.22 -25.85 -7.84
C ILE A 172 3.17 -27.14 -7.02
N ALA A 173 3.23 -28.29 -7.69
CA ALA A 173 3.08 -29.60 -7.04
C ALA A 173 4.34 -30.03 -6.26
N THR A 174 5.54 -29.68 -6.72
CA THR A 174 6.80 -30.13 -6.09
C THR A 174 7.88 -29.05 -6.05
N LEU A 175 8.83 -29.19 -5.12
CA LEU A 175 10.03 -28.32 -5.04
C LEU A 175 10.91 -28.39 -6.30
N GLU A 176 10.90 -29.51 -7.03
CA GLU A 176 11.65 -29.66 -8.28
C GLU A 176 11.05 -28.82 -9.41
N ASP A 177 9.72 -28.69 -9.46
CA ASP A 177 9.03 -27.86 -10.44
C ASP A 177 9.44 -26.39 -10.32
N VAL A 178 9.68 -25.88 -9.11
CA VAL A 178 10.13 -24.49 -8.86
C VAL A 178 11.47 -24.21 -9.56
N LYS A 179 12.35 -25.22 -9.64
CA LYS A 179 13.69 -25.09 -10.25
C LYS A 179 13.66 -25.27 -11.77
N ASN A 180 12.55 -25.75 -12.33
CA ASN A 180 12.41 -26.02 -13.75
C ASN A 180 12.00 -24.77 -14.54
N MET A 181 13.00 -23.98 -14.96
CA MET A 181 12.80 -22.77 -15.75
C MET A 181 12.12 -23.02 -17.11
N SER A 182 12.21 -24.25 -17.66
CA SER A 182 11.53 -24.61 -18.90
C SER A 182 10.02 -24.79 -18.71
N LYS A 183 9.58 -25.13 -17.50
CA LYS A 183 8.16 -25.24 -17.13
C LYS A 183 7.51 -23.87 -16.91
N TYR A 184 8.29 -22.91 -16.42
CA TYR A 184 7.81 -21.56 -16.09
C TYR A 184 8.68 -20.49 -16.76
N PRO A 185 8.58 -20.32 -18.10
CA PRO A 185 9.33 -19.30 -18.81
C PRO A 185 8.97 -17.89 -18.27
N ARG A 186 9.96 -16.99 -18.29
CA ARG A 186 9.73 -15.60 -17.89
C ARG A 186 9.05 -14.86 -19.03
N ILE A 187 8.00 -14.11 -18.71
CA ILE A 187 7.35 -13.21 -19.65
C ILE A 187 7.78 -11.77 -19.40
N PRO A 188 7.91 -10.93 -20.44
CA PRO A 188 8.24 -9.51 -20.29
C PRO A 188 7.17 -8.75 -19.50
N PHE A 189 7.56 -7.63 -18.87
CA PHE A 189 6.66 -6.84 -18.04
C PHE A 189 5.40 -6.36 -18.78
N THR A 190 5.54 -5.96 -20.05
CA THR A 190 4.39 -5.53 -20.87
C THR A 190 3.38 -6.65 -21.08
N GLU A 191 3.85 -7.87 -21.38
CA GLU A 191 3.00 -9.05 -21.51
C GLU A 191 2.35 -9.42 -20.18
N LEU A 192 3.10 -9.30 -19.07
CA LEU A 192 2.57 -9.52 -17.73
C LEU A 192 1.40 -8.55 -17.46
N VAL A 193 1.58 -7.25 -17.67
CA VAL A 193 0.51 -6.25 -17.48
C VAL A 193 -0.71 -6.57 -18.34
N ASP A 194 -0.54 -7.00 -19.59
CA ASP A 194 -1.66 -7.41 -20.44
C ASP A 194 -2.46 -8.59 -19.88
N LYS A 195 -1.76 -9.61 -19.35
CA LYS A 195 -2.42 -10.75 -18.70
C LYS A 195 -3.13 -10.33 -17.41
N LEU A 196 -2.50 -9.49 -16.59
CA LEU A 196 -3.09 -8.99 -15.36
C LEU A 196 -4.36 -8.18 -15.63
N VAL A 197 -4.32 -7.23 -16.59
CA VAL A 197 -5.50 -6.45 -17.00
C VAL A 197 -6.62 -7.39 -17.46
N THR A 198 -6.31 -8.33 -18.36
CA THR A 198 -7.32 -9.28 -18.88
C THR A 198 -7.97 -10.08 -17.76
N PHE A 199 -7.17 -10.60 -16.83
CA PHE A 199 -7.66 -11.35 -15.69
C PHE A 199 -8.55 -10.48 -14.78
N THR A 200 -8.07 -9.31 -14.35
CA THR A 200 -8.80 -8.48 -13.38
C THR A 200 -10.05 -7.84 -13.97
N GLU A 201 -10.05 -7.48 -15.25
CA GLU A 201 -11.24 -7.00 -15.96
C GLU A 201 -12.30 -8.09 -16.12
N GLY A 202 -11.88 -9.34 -16.27
CA GLY A 202 -12.76 -10.51 -16.36
C GLY A 202 -13.42 -10.92 -15.04
N LEU A 203 -13.05 -10.32 -13.90
CA LEU A 203 -13.64 -10.67 -12.60
C LEU A 203 -15.12 -10.28 -12.53
N ASN A 204 -15.95 -11.19 -12.03
CA ASN A 204 -17.39 -10.98 -11.83
C ASN A 204 -17.73 -10.04 -10.66
N TYR A 205 -16.78 -9.81 -9.75
CA TYR A 205 -16.98 -8.98 -8.58
C TYR A 205 -15.86 -7.93 -8.45
N LYS A 206 -16.24 -6.65 -8.51
CA LYS A 206 -15.33 -5.50 -8.36
C LYS A 206 -15.81 -4.49 -7.32
N GLU A 207 -17.05 -4.64 -6.88
CA GLU A 207 -17.76 -3.70 -6.01
C GLU A 207 -17.25 -3.75 -4.56
N ILE A 208 -17.71 -2.78 -3.75
CA ILE A 208 -17.59 -2.85 -2.30
C ILE A 208 -18.51 -3.94 -1.74
N TYR A 209 -18.07 -4.56 -0.64
CA TYR A 209 -18.86 -5.56 0.07
C TYR A 209 -20.25 -5.05 0.46
N ASP A 210 -21.26 -5.89 0.24
CA ASP A 210 -22.57 -5.70 0.81
C ASP A 210 -22.49 -5.77 2.34
N ALA A 211 -23.39 -5.06 3.02
CA ALA A 211 -23.35 -4.93 4.47
C ALA A 211 -23.54 -6.28 5.21
N GLN A 212 -24.07 -7.30 4.53
CA GLN A 212 -24.30 -8.63 5.08
C GLN A 212 -23.20 -9.64 4.73
N SER A 213 -22.17 -9.24 3.97
CA SER A 213 -21.09 -10.14 3.59
C SER A 213 -20.34 -10.64 4.81
N SER A 214 -20.08 -11.95 4.88
CA SER A 214 -19.28 -12.54 5.96
C SER A 214 -17.81 -12.10 5.95
N MET A 215 -17.37 -11.44 4.87
CA MET A 215 -16.07 -10.78 4.81
C MET A 215 -16.00 -9.53 5.69
N LEU A 216 -17.14 -8.94 6.07
CA LEU A 216 -17.24 -7.74 6.89
C LEU A 216 -17.44 -8.08 8.37
N ILE A 217 -16.35 -8.32 9.08
CA ILE A 217 -16.33 -8.67 10.50
C ILE A 217 -15.41 -7.75 11.29
N THR A 218 -15.46 -7.84 12.61
CA THR A 218 -14.47 -7.22 13.49
C THR A 218 -13.57 -8.32 14.05
N VAL A 219 -12.27 -8.25 13.73
CA VAL A 219 -11.23 -9.14 14.25
C VAL A 219 -10.37 -8.34 15.21
N ASP A 220 -10.36 -8.69 16.49
CA ASP A 220 -9.57 -8.03 17.54
C ASP A 220 -9.68 -6.49 17.56
N GLY A 221 -10.87 -5.97 17.28
CA GLY A 221 -11.16 -4.53 17.25
C GLY A 221 -10.92 -3.86 15.89
N TYR A 222 -10.42 -4.59 14.88
CA TYR A 222 -10.27 -4.11 13.52
C TYR A 222 -11.43 -4.55 12.65
N TYR A 223 -12.22 -3.57 12.18
CA TYR A 223 -13.24 -3.83 11.18
C TYR A 223 -12.60 -4.08 9.81
N THR A 224 -12.94 -5.21 9.19
CA THR A 224 -12.20 -5.74 8.03
C THR A 224 -12.45 -5.01 6.71
N LYS A 225 -13.46 -4.13 6.64
CA LYS A 225 -13.91 -3.46 5.41
C LYS A 225 -12.81 -2.79 4.57
N LYS A 226 -11.74 -2.29 5.20
CA LYS A 226 -10.61 -1.62 4.53
C LYS A 226 -9.31 -2.43 4.54
N LEU A 227 -9.37 -3.70 4.94
CA LEU A 227 -8.24 -4.63 4.86
C LEU A 227 -8.08 -5.22 3.47
N PHE A 228 -9.20 -5.41 2.76
CA PHE A 228 -9.20 -6.02 1.45
C PHE A 228 -8.80 -5.03 0.36
N ILE A 229 -8.07 -5.53 -0.63
CA ILE A 229 -7.70 -4.77 -1.82
C ILE A 229 -8.95 -4.21 -2.52
N ASN A 230 -8.89 -2.93 -2.88
CA ASN A 230 -9.92 -2.32 -3.70
C ASN A 230 -9.67 -2.70 -5.17
N LYS A 231 -10.60 -3.47 -5.76
CA LYS A 231 -10.45 -4.06 -7.10
C LYS A 231 -10.38 -2.97 -8.16
N GLU A 232 -11.25 -1.97 -8.06
CA GLU A 232 -11.31 -0.83 -8.97
C GLU A 232 -9.99 -0.01 -8.92
N CYS A 233 -9.42 0.26 -7.74
CA CYS A 233 -8.10 0.90 -7.66
C CYS A 233 -6.99 0.08 -8.35
N LEU A 234 -6.94 -1.24 -8.11
CA LEU A 234 -5.94 -2.10 -8.75
C LEU A 234 -6.10 -2.13 -10.27
N ILE A 235 -7.33 -2.29 -10.77
CA ILE A 235 -7.59 -2.33 -12.22
C ILE A 235 -7.23 -0.97 -12.83
N GLY A 236 -7.57 0.14 -12.17
CA GLY A 236 -7.15 1.48 -12.57
C GLY A 236 -5.62 1.58 -12.71
N ASP A 237 -4.87 1.09 -11.72
CA ASP A 237 -3.41 1.06 -11.76
C ASP A 237 -2.87 0.21 -12.90
N LEU A 238 -3.43 -0.99 -13.12
CA LEU A 238 -3.04 -1.87 -14.22
C LEU A 238 -3.32 -1.24 -15.59
N GLN A 239 -4.47 -0.60 -15.76
CA GLN A 239 -4.80 0.14 -16.99
C GLN A 239 -3.90 1.36 -17.18
N LEU A 240 -3.54 2.05 -16.10
CA LEU A 240 -2.60 3.18 -16.14
C LEU A 240 -1.19 2.73 -16.53
N TRP A 241 -0.73 1.57 -16.05
CA TRP A 241 0.50 0.92 -16.50
C TRP A 241 0.45 0.49 -17.97
N LYS A 242 -0.70 -0.03 -18.42
CA LYS A 242 -0.94 -0.41 -19.81
C LYS A 242 -1.00 0.80 -20.76
N GLY A 243 -1.26 2.00 -20.24
CA GLY A 243 -1.44 3.22 -21.02
C GLY A 243 -2.87 3.42 -21.54
N ASN A 244 -3.85 2.71 -20.97
CA ASN A 244 -5.26 2.89 -21.29
C ASN A 244 -5.90 3.89 -20.31
N TYR A 245 -5.69 5.17 -20.58
CA TYR A 245 -5.99 6.25 -19.64
C TYR A 245 -7.49 6.44 -19.39
N LEU A 246 -8.34 6.32 -20.41
CA LEU A 246 -9.79 6.38 -20.25
C LEU A 246 -10.31 5.27 -19.33
N ALA A 247 -9.84 4.03 -19.51
CA ALA A 247 -10.21 2.93 -18.64
C ALA A 247 -9.68 3.15 -17.22
N ALA A 248 -8.42 3.56 -17.08
CA ALA A 248 -7.84 3.88 -15.77
C ALA A 248 -8.67 4.92 -15.01
N ALA A 249 -8.98 6.05 -15.66
CA ALA A 249 -9.82 7.11 -15.10
C ALA A 249 -11.22 6.60 -14.74
N SER A 250 -11.80 5.69 -15.54
CA SER A 250 -13.10 5.06 -15.27
C SER A 250 -13.12 4.24 -13.99
N HIS A 251 -12.12 3.38 -13.79
CA HIS A 251 -12.01 2.59 -12.56
C HIS A 251 -11.78 3.48 -11.33
N TYR A 252 -10.89 4.47 -11.44
CA TYR A 252 -10.65 5.40 -10.35
C TYR A 252 -11.89 6.25 -10.00
N LYS A 253 -12.65 6.72 -11.00
CA LYS A 253 -13.87 7.50 -10.80
C LYS A 253 -14.94 6.75 -10.02
N LYS A 254 -15.11 5.44 -10.27
CA LYS A 254 -16.03 4.60 -9.47
C LYS A 254 -15.69 4.61 -7.99
N VAL A 255 -14.40 4.60 -7.64
CA VAL A 255 -13.96 4.67 -6.23
C VAL A 255 -14.17 6.07 -5.66
N LEU A 256 -13.80 7.12 -6.41
CA LEU A 256 -14.03 8.52 -6.00
C LEU A 256 -15.51 8.81 -5.71
N GLU A 257 -16.43 8.09 -6.36
CA GLU A 257 -17.87 8.31 -6.27
C GLU A 257 -18.64 7.21 -5.54
N SER A 258 -17.94 6.29 -4.87
CA SER A 258 -18.56 5.15 -4.18
C SER A 258 -19.55 5.56 -3.08
N ALA A 259 -19.47 6.79 -2.59
CA ALA A 259 -20.35 7.35 -1.56
C ALA A 259 -21.33 8.42 -2.08
N SER A 260 -21.42 8.67 -3.39
CA SER A 260 -22.26 9.72 -3.99
C SER A 260 -23.75 9.61 -3.64
N LEU A 261 -24.24 8.41 -3.31
CA LEU A 261 -25.63 8.15 -2.94
C LEU A 261 -25.87 8.05 -1.43
N SER A 262 -24.84 8.27 -0.59
CA SER A 262 -25.02 8.21 0.87
C SER A 262 -25.98 9.30 1.36
N ALA A 263 -26.83 8.95 2.32
CA ALA A 263 -27.67 9.91 3.04
C ALA A 263 -26.89 10.66 4.14
N ASN A 264 -25.68 10.23 4.47
CA ASN A 264 -24.81 10.90 5.43
C ASN A 264 -23.94 11.94 4.69
N ASP A 265 -24.05 13.21 5.08
CA ASP A 265 -23.33 14.31 4.44
C ASP A 265 -21.79 14.14 4.45
N THR A 266 -21.22 13.63 5.54
CA THR A 266 -19.77 13.39 5.64
C THR A 266 -19.35 12.33 4.63
N GLU A 267 -20.07 11.21 4.57
CA GLU A 267 -19.76 10.17 3.58
C GLU A 267 -19.98 10.68 2.15
N LYS A 268 -21.10 11.36 1.89
CA LYS A 268 -21.48 11.83 0.57
C LYS A 268 -20.51 12.85 0.00
N TYR A 269 -20.07 13.81 0.80
CA TYR A 269 -19.27 14.94 0.31
C TYR A 269 -17.77 14.82 0.59
N GLU A 270 -17.34 13.89 1.45
CA GLU A 270 -15.94 13.86 1.92
C GLU A 270 -15.22 12.56 1.63
N SER A 271 -15.92 11.41 1.59
CA SER A 271 -15.29 10.12 1.25
C SER A 271 -14.61 10.21 -0.10
N TYR A 272 -13.29 10.07 -0.07
CA TYR A 272 -12.40 10.06 -1.22
C TYR A 272 -12.47 11.31 -2.10
N ARG A 273 -12.77 12.48 -1.53
CA ARG A 273 -12.92 13.75 -2.29
C ARG A 273 -11.98 14.87 -1.88
N LEU A 274 -11.03 14.61 -0.96
CA LEU A 274 -10.09 15.62 -0.45
C LEU A 274 -10.81 16.89 0.04
N SER A 275 -11.77 16.70 0.94
CA SER A 275 -12.61 17.77 1.49
C SER A 275 -11.78 18.88 2.15
N LEU A 276 -12.15 20.14 1.91
CA LEU A 276 -11.64 21.30 2.68
C LEU A 276 -12.50 21.66 3.89
N PHE A 277 -13.48 20.83 4.21
CA PHE A 277 -14.28 21.00 5.41
C PHE A 277 -13.45 20.68 6.65
N ALA A 278 -13.46 21.61 7.61
CA ALA A 278 -12.64 21.51 8.82
C ALA A 278 -13.30 20.64 9.92
N GLY A 279 -14.53 20.18 9.72
CA GLY A 279 -15.32 19.61 10.81
C GLY A 279 -15.54 20.61 11.96
N SER A 280 -16.10 20.12 13.05
CA SER A 280 -16.10 20.85 14.33
C SER A 280 -14.72 20.73 14.96
N GLY A 281 -14.10 21.85 15.35
CA GLY A 281 -12.82 21.85 16.05
C GLY A 281 -11.64 21.27 15.25
N ASN A 282 -11.61 21.37 13.92
CA ASN A 282 -10.50 20.92 13.06
C ASN A 282 -10.24 19.40 13.09
N VAL A 283 -11.29 18.61 13.32
CA VAL A 283 -11.25 17.16 13.08
C VAL A 283 -11.31 16.92 11.57
N ASP A 284 -10.17 17.16 10.93
CA ASP A 284 -9.96 17.20 9.49
C ASP A 284 -8.57 16.67 9.12
N PHE A 285 -8.22 16.74 7.84
CA PHE A 285 -6.91 16.33 7.32
C PHE A 285 -6.15 17.46 6.62
N LEU A 286 -6.33 18.69 7.11
CA LEU A 286 -5.85 19.89 6.45
C LEU A 286 -4.55 20.39 7.09
N VAL A 287 -3.69 21.01 6.29
CA VAL A 287 -2.62 21.87 6.81
C VAL A 287 -3.26 23.21 7.20
N ARG A 288 -3.49 23.40 8.50
CA ARG A 288 -4.14 24.60 9.04
C ARG A 288 -3.50 25.08 10.33
N TYR A 289 -3.74 26.36 10.60
CA TYR A 289 -3.19 27.10 11.72
C TYR A 289 -4.36 27.77 12.46
N ALA A 290 -4.34 27.74 13.79
CA ALA A 290 -5.36 28.43 14.58
C ALA A 290 -5.25 29.96 14.43
N LEU A 291 -4.04 30.48 14.17
CA LEU A 291 -3.75 31.91 14.09
C LEU A 291 -3.00 32.25 12.79
N GLY A 292 -3.73 32.38 11.67
CA GLY A 292 -3.21 32.95 10.42
C GLY A 292 -1.91 32.32 9.92
N SER A 293 -0.81 33.07 9.98
CA SER A 293 0.54 32.66 9.56
C SER A 293 1.47 32.29 10.74
N ASP A 294 0.96 32.19 11.96
CA ASP A 294 1.74 31.75 13.12
C ASP A 294 2.02 30.25 13.04
N VAL A 295 3.27 29.91 12.72
CA VAL A 295 3.77 28.54 12.60
C VAL A 295 3.59 27.71 13.87
N GLY A 296 3.54 28.35 15.05
CA GLY A 296 3.34 27.69 16.34
C GLY A 296 1.91 27.21 16.55
N SER A 297 0.95 27.76 15.80
CA SER A 297 -0.47 27.45 15.91
C SER A 297 -0.95 26.32 14.97
N LEU A 298 -0.03 25.58 14.36
CA LEU A 298 -0.33 24.48 13.43
C LEU A 298 -1.09 23.35 14.15
N TYR A 299 -2.23 22.93 13.58
CA TYR A 299 -2.93 21.73 14.04
C TYR A 299 -2.09 20.48 13.74
N ASN A 300 -1.51 19.89 14.78
CA ASN A 300 -0.59 18.76 14.70
C ASN A 300 -0.83 17.76 15.83
N THR A 301 -2.02 17.17 15.86
CA THR A 301 -2.42 16.19 16.88
C THR A 301 -2.83 14.87 16.23
N ASP A 302 -3.12 13.86 17.05
CA ASP A 302 -3.55 12.56 16.53
C ASP A 302 -4.96 12.60 15.91
N THR A 303 -5.74 13.65 16.17
CA THR A 303 -7.14 13.76 15.73
C THR A 303 -7.43 14.98 14.85
N GLN A 304 -6.48 15.92 14.74
CA GLN A 304 -6.66 17.18 14.01
C GLN A 304 -5.53 17.42 13.01
N GLY A 305 -5.89 18.00 11.87
CA GLY A 305 -4.97 18.37 10.80
C GLY A 305 -4.33 17.18 10.08
N TRP A 306 -3.41 17.48 9.18
CA TRP A 306 -2.84 16.51 8.24
C TRP A 306 -2.13 15.32 8.93
N ARG A 307 -1.48 15.50 10.09
CA ARG A 307 -0.91 14.39 10.88
C ARG A 307 -1.93 13.29 11.17
N SER A 308 -3.18 13.68 11.44
CA SER A 308 -4.21 12.75 11.90
C SER A 308 -4.49 11.63 10.89
N ILE A 309 -4.20 11.82 9.59
CA ILE A 309 -4.26 10.77 8.56
C ILE A 309 -3.55 9.49 9.02
N PHE A 310 -2.37 9.63 9.64
CA PHE A 310 -1.47 8.54 9.99
C PHE A 310 -1.54 8.14 11.48
N ALA A 311 -2.17 8.96 12.31
CA ALA A 311 -2.14 8.82 13.76
C ALA A 311 -3.49 8.40 14.36
N ARG A 312 -4.60 8.79 13.72
CA ARG A 312 -5.94 8.62 14.30
C ARG A 312 -6.39 7.16 14.38
N SER A 313 -7.35 6.92 15.26
CA SER A 313 -8.10 5.67 15.29
C SER A 313 -8.97 5.53 14.02
N ARG A 314 -9.42 4.31 13.71
CA ARG A 314 -10.25 4.02 12.53
C ARG A 314 -11.70 4.52 12.71
N ASP A 315 -11.85 5.83 12.87
CA ASP A 315 -13.11 6.54 13.08
C ASP A 315 -13.80 6.96 11.77
N VAL A 316 -14.88 7.74 11.89
CA VAL A 316 -15.68 8.19 10.73
C VAL A 316 -14.86 9.03 9.74
N VAL A 317 -13.91 9.83 10.23
CA VAL A 317 -13.07 10.66 9.37
C VAL A 317 -11.94 9.84 8.76
N TRP A 318 -11.37 8.87 9.48
CA TRP A 318 -10.44 7.89 8.90
C TRP A 318 -11.07 7.17 7.68
N ASN A 319 -12.37 6.86 7.75
CA ASN A 319 -13.09 6.19 6.67
C ASN A 319 -13.27 7.03 5.40
N THR A 320 -13.10 8.36 5.47
CA THR A 320 -13.19 9.22 4.27
C THR A 320 -11.88 9.26 3.48
N GLU A 321 -10.76 8.83 4.08
CA GLU A 321 -9.42 8.89 3.49
C GLU A 321 -8.92 7.53 3.04
N TRP A 322 -9.00 6.52 3.92
CA TRP A 322 -8.36 5.23 3.70
C TRP A 322 -9.21 4.30 2.82
N ILE A 323 -8.57 3.73 1.81
CA ILE A 323 -9.17 2.77 0.87
C ILE A 323 -8.68 1.36 1.19
N TRP A 324 -7.38 1.21 1.41
CA TRP A 324 -6.74 -0.06 1.71
C TRP A 324 -5.59 0.16 2.71
N SER A 325 -5.71 -0.43 3.91
CA SER A 325 -4.74 -0.31 4.99
C SER A 325 -4.78 -1.51 5.92
N LEU A 326 -3.63 -2.16 6.11
CA LEU A 326 -3.48 -3.36 6.94
C LEU A 326 -2.86 -3.01 8.30
N PRO A 327 -3.51 -3.32 9.42
CA PRO A 327 -2.96 -3.02 10.75
C PRO A 327 -1.86 -4.02 11.11
N PHE A 328 -0.82 -3.55 11.79
CA PHE A 328 0.03 -4.39 12.62
C PHE A 328 -0.46 -4.29 14.05
N ASP A 329 -0.70 -5.44 14.67
CA ASP A 329 -1.05 -5.54 16.08
C ASP A 329 0.02 -6.34 16.80
N SER A 330 0.50 -5.82 17.92
CA SER A 330 1.56 -6.42 18.75
C SER A 330 1.27 -7.85 19.21
N LYS A 331 0.01 -8.31 19.16
CA LYS A 331 -0.39 -9.68 19.53
C LYS A 331 -0.17 -10.71 18.42
N PHE A 332 0.03 -10.28 17.17
CA PHE A 332 0.04 -11.18 16.02
C PHE A 332 1.29 -11.00 15.16
N ALA A 333 1.71 -12.07 14.49
CA ALA A 333 2.70 -12.00 13.43
C ALA A 333 2.03 -11.59 12.10
N PRO A 334 2.75 -10.91 11.19
CA PRO A 334 4.12 -10.41 11.34
C PRO A 334 4.20 -9.15 12.23
N ALA A 335 5.34 -8.96 12.89
CA ALA A 335 5.59 -7.74 13.66
C ALA A 335 5.74 -6.51 12.75
N ASN A 336 5.39 -5.32 13.26
CA ASN A 336 5.53 -4.05 12.55
C ASN A 336 7.01 -3.77 12.21
N PRO A 337 7.43 -3.82 10.93
CA PRO A 337 8.83 -3.64 10.55
C PRO A 337 9.26 -2.16 10.56
N PHE A 338 8.29 -1.23 10.49
CA PHE A 338 8.58 0.18 10.27
C PHE A 338 9.17 0.88 11.48
N ILE A 339 8.94 0.34 12.69
CA ILE A 339 9.61 0.83 13.91
C ILE A 339 11.12 0.61 13.79
N ASP A 340 11.55 -0.59 13.41
CA ASP A 340 12.97 -0.90 13.24
C ASP A 340 13.60 -0.06 12.11
N LEU A 341 12.88 0.12 10.99
CA LEU A 341 13.34 0.92 9.86
C LEU A 341 13.53 2.40 10.20
N PHE A 342 12.56 3.03 10.88
CA PHE A 342 12.49 4.48 10.98
C PHE A 342 12.73 5.05 12.38
N SER A 343 12.45 4.31 13.46
CA SER A 343 12.58 4.86 14.80
C SER A 343 14.04 4.92 15.24
N LYS A 344 14.47 6.10 15.70
CA LYS A 344 15.79 6.32 16.34
C LYS A 344 15.85 5.84 17.79
N ASN A 345 14.73 5.91 18.50
CA ASN A 345 14.70 5.64 19.95
C ASN A 345 14.26 4.21 20.27
N SER A 346 13.49 3.57 19.38
CA SER A 346 12.90 2.24 19.62
C SER A 346 13.17 1.24 18.51
N GLY A 347 13.95 1.64 17.51
CA GLY A 347 14.29 0.86 16.34
C GLY A 347 15.76 1.00 15.98
N LYS A 348 16.13 0.58 14.76
CA LYS A 348 17.51 0.59 14.27
C LYS A 348 17.83 1.84 13.47
N TYR A 349 16.81 2.62 13.09
CA TYR A 349 16.94 3.85 12.29
C TYR A 349 17.78 3.60 11.04
N LEU A 350 17.28 2.74 10.16
CA LEU A 350 17.97 2.28 8.95
C LEU A 350 17.68 3.13 7.72
N ALA A 351 16.65 3.97 7.76
CA ALA A 351 16.27 4.84 6.66
C ALA A 351 15.82 6.21 7.16
N LYS A 352 16.09 7.26 6.36
CA LYS A 352 15.74 8.65 6.65
C LYS A 352 15.34 9.39 5.37
N PRO A 353 14.74 10.59 5.49
CA PRO A 353 14.57 11.48 4.34
C PRO A 353 15.92 11.79 3.67
N SER A 354 15.93 11.79 2.34
CA SER A 354 17.06 12.32 1.58
C SER A 354 17.14 13.84 1.71
N GLN A 355 18.32 14.41 1.42
CA GLN A 355 18.42 15.87 1.36
C GLN A 355 17.56 16.44 0.22
N SER A 356 17.41 15.71 -0.89
CA SER A 356 16.55 16.11 -2.01
C SER A 356 15.08 16.25 -1.61
N SER A 357 14.53 15.33 -0.80
CA SER A 357 13.14 15.44 -0.35
C SER A 357 12.94 16.57 0.66
N ILE A 358 13.88 16.76 1.59
CA ILE A 358 13.90 17.89 2.52
C ILE A 358 13.87 19.22 1.76
N ASP A 359 14.76 19.38 0.78
CA ASP A 359 14.82 20.58 -0.06
C ASP A 359 13.54 20.78 -0.86
N LEU A 360 12.91 19.68 -1.33
CA LEU A 360 11.65 19.75 -2.05
C LEU A 360 10.55 20.39 -1.20
N TRP A 361 10.35 19.96 0.05
CA TRP A 361 9.38 20.61 0.96
C TRP A 361 9.78 22.05 1.31
N ASN A 362 11.07 22.31 1.55
CA ASN A 362 11.57 23.65 1.88
C ASN A 362 11.47 24.64 0.72
N SER A 363 11.41 24.15 -0.52
CA SER A 363 11.23 24.98 -1.72
C SER A 363 9.79 25.44 -1.98
N GLN A 364 8.82 24.90 -1.24
CA GLN A 364 7.41 25.22 -1.44
C GLN A 364 6.99 26.50 -0.71
N MET A 365 5.89 27.09 -1.16
CA MET A 365 5.26 28.24 -0.53
C MET A 365 3.81 27.91 -0.17
N GLN A 366 3.42 28.22 1.07
CA GLN A 366 2.02 28.15 1.48
C GLN A 366 1.26 29.42 1.11
N ARG A 367 -0.06 29.31 0.98
CA ARG A 367 -0.94 30.45 0.64
C ARG A 367 -0.95 31.57 1.68
N ASN A 368 -0.58 31.27 2.92
CA ASN A 368 -0.46 32.25 4.01
C ASN A 368 0.97 32.85 4.13
N GLY A 369 1.83 32.62 3.13
CA GLY A 369 3.17 33.21 3.06
C GLY A 369 4.26 32.46 3.84
N ILE A 370 3.94 31.31 4.45
CA ILE A 370 4.95 30.46 5.11
C ILE A 370 5.83 29.80 4.02
N PRO A 371 7.17 30.00 4.04
CA PRO A 371 8.07 29.61 2.96
C PRO A 371 8.54 28.15 3.06
N TYR A 372 7.61 27.22 3.33
CA TYR A 372 7.84 25.77 3.26
C TYR A 372 6.51 25.01 3.26
N ASP A 373 6.53 23.77 2.78
CA ASP A 373 5.41 22.83 2.93
C ASP A 373 5.45 22.15 4.32
N ALA A 374 4.42 22.37 5.13
CA ALA A 374 4.33 21.77 6.47
C ALA A 374 4.25 20.23 6.44
N ARG A 375 3.79 19.62 5.33
CA ARG A 375 3.79 18.15 5.15
C ARG A 375 5.17 17.54 5.32
N GLY A 376 6.25 18.27 5.08
CA GLY A 376 7.61 17.83 5.36
C GLY A 376 7.90 17.73 6.86
N THR A 377 8.64 18.71 7.39
CA THR A 377 9.25 18.65 8.73
C THR A 377 8.29 18.67 9.92
N LYS A 378 6.98 18.82 9.70
CA LYS A 378 5.99 18.84 10.79
C LYS A 378 5.19 17.54 10.90
N PHE A 379 5.10 16.78 9.80
CA PHE A 379 4.20 15.64 9.69
C PHE A 379 4.87 14.40 9.07
N THR A 380 5.49 14.51 7.90
CA THR A 380 6.10 13.35 7.24
C THR A 380 7.39 12.93 7.92
N TYR A 381 8.18 13.90 8.40
CA TYR A 381 9.37 13.64 9.21
C TYR A 381 9.52 14.67 10.33
N ASN A 382 10.23 14.30 11.40
CA ASN A 382 10.59 15.18 12.51
C ASN A 382 12.09 15.15 12.76
N MET A 383 12.64 16.21 13.36
CA MET A 383 14.03 16.22 13.83
C MET A 383 14.10 15.62 15.25
N VAL A 384 14.80 14.49 15.41
CA VAL A 384 14.99 13.80 16.69
C VAL A 384 16.47 13.74 17.04
N GLY A 385 16.88 14.56 18.02
CA GLY A 385 18.29 14.67 18.41
C GLY A 385 19.20 15.03 17.23
N GLY A 386 18.77 15.98 16.39
CA GLY A 386 19.52 16.48 15.22
C GLY A 386 19.34 15.66 13.93
N ASP A 387 18.69 14.51 13.96
CA ASP A 387 18.51 13.63 12.79
C ASP A 387 17.06 13.66 12.26
N PRO A 388 16.84 13.67 10.93
CA PRO A 388 15.50 13.60 10.35
C PRO A 388 14.94 12.18 10.41
N VAL A 389 13.80 12.00 11.07
CA VAL A 389 13.13 10.72 11.31
C VAL A 389 11.81 10.67 10.56
N ILE A 390 11.57 9.63 9.76
CA ILE A 390 10.30 9.41 9.06
C ILE A 390 9.21 9.06 10.10
N MET A 391 8.11 9.80 10.11
CA MET A 391 7.13 9.75 11.20
C MET A 391 5.81 9.06 10.85
N LYS A 392 5.43 8.99 9.57
CA LYS A 392 4.12 8.45 9.15
C LYS A 392 3.80 7.08 9.78
N TYR A 393 4.78 6.19 9.81
CA TYR A 393 4.63 4.85 10.41
C TYR A 393 4.86 4.78 11.92
N LEU A 394 5.27 5.87 12.56
CA LEU A 394 5.67 5.90 13.97
C LEU A 394 4.61 6.54 14.87
N TYR A 395 3.68 7.33 14.34
CA TYR A 395 2.73 8.09 15.18
C TYR A 395 1.88 7.20 16.08
N LYS A 396 1.29 6.11 15.55
CA LYS A 396 0.48 5.18 16.35
C LYS A 396 1.29 4.51 17.45
N TYR A 397 2.51 4.08 17.13
CA TYR A 397 3.42 3.52 18.13
C TYR A 397 3.76 4.54 19.22
N GLN A 398 4.13 5.78 18.83
CA GLN A 398 4.50 6.83 19.78
C GLN A 398 3.35 7.23 20.72
N ALA A 399 2.10 7.12 20.27
CA ALA A 399 0.93 7.42 21.09
C ALA A 399 0.79 6.46 22.30
N VAL A 400 1.36 5.25 22.22
CA VAL A 400 1.22 4.21 23.26
C VAL A 400 2.55 3.77 23.89
N SER A 401 3.68 4.00 23.21
CA SER A 401 4.98 3.45 23.60
C SER A 401 5.52 3.94 24.93
N ALA A 402 5.06 5.11 25.40
CA ALA A 402 5.45 5.63 26.71
C ALA A 402 4.84 4.84 27.87
N ALA A 403 3.63 4.30 27.67
CA ALA A 403 2.94 3.47 28.65
C ALA A 403 3.31 1.99 28.49
N ASP A 404 3.46 1.52 27.24
CA ASP A 404 3.83 0.15 26.93
C ASP A 404 4.76 0.09 25.69
N PRO A 405 6.08 -0.09 25.87
CA PRO A 405 7.02 -0.12 24.75
C PRO A 405 6.91 -1.39 23.89
N PHE A 406 6.20 -2.44 24.36
CA PHE A 406 5.96 -3.67 23.61
C PHE A 406 4.76 -3.56 22.67
N LYS A 407 3.88 -2.56 22.87
CA LYS A 407 2.75 -2.28 22.01
C LYS A 407 3.18 -1.62 20.69
N LYS A 408 3.77 -2.43 19.82
CA LYS A 408 4.35 -2.06 18.51
C LYS A 408 3.31 -1.94 17.38
N ASP A 409 2.12 -1.47 17.70
CA ASP A 409 1.01 -1.37 16.74
C ASP A 409 1.30 -0.32 15.65
N GLY A 410 0.69 -0.47 14.48
CA GLY A 410 0.84 0.46 13.36
C GLY A 410 -0.02 0.06 12.18
N ASP A 411 0.22 0.62 11.00
CA ASP A 411 -0.41 0.15 9.77
C ASP A 411 0.59 0.13 8.62
N TRP A 412 0.34 -0.75 7.68
CA TRP A 412 0.85 -0.66 6.33
C TRP A 412 -0.12 0.15 5.46
N PHE A 413 0.39 1.26 4.94
CA PHE A 413 -0.32 2.16 4.03
C PHE A 413 -0.21 1.65 2.60
N LEU A 414 -1.34 1.30 1.98
CA LEU A 414 -1.38 0.72 0.63
C LEU A 414 -2.13 1.60 -0.36
N TYR A 415 -3.28 2.15 0.05
CA TYR A 415 -4.07 3.03 -0.80
C TYR A 415 -4.95 3.98 0.01
N ARG A 416 -4.91 5.28 -0.34
CA ARG A 416 -5.74 6.34 0.24
C ARG A 416 -6.18 7.36 -0.81
N ALA A 417 -7.05 8.28 -0.43
CA ALA A 417 -7.67 9.24 -1.33
C ALA A 417 -6.66 10.04 -2.17
N GLU A 418 -5.54 10.49 -1.61
CA GLU A 418 -4.56 11.29 -2.37
C GLU A 418 -3.86 10.45 -3.45
N LYS A 419 -3.51 9.19 -3.17
CA LYS A 419 -2.95 8.29 -4.20
C LYS A 419 -3.95 8.11 -5.33
N LEU A 420 -5.23 7.91 -5.01
CA LEU A 420 -6.31 7.82 -5.99
C LEU A 420 -6.42 9.08 -6.86
N HIS A 421 -6.39 10.26 -6.26
CA HIS A 421 -6.46 11.53 -6.99
C HIS A 421 -5.24 11.78 -7.89
N LEU A 422 -4.04 11.47 -7.42
CA LEU A 422 -2.82 11.61 -8.23
C LEU A 422 -2.86 10.68 -9.44
N ARG A 423 -3.27 9.43 -9.24
CA ARG A 423 -3.46 8.44 -10.30
C ARG A 423 -4.54 8.84 -11.30
N TYR A 424 -5.68 9.35 -10.80
CA TYR A 424 -6.75 9.88 -11.64
C TYR A 424 -6.32 11.11 -12.44
N ALA A 425 -5.67 12.09 -11.80
CA ALA A 425 -5.18 13.30 -12.47
C ALA A 425 -4.17 12.95 -13.57
N GLU A 426 -3.33 11.94 -13.33
CA GLU A 426 -2.39 11.46 -14.33
C GLU A 426 -3.09 10.81 -15.53
N ALA A 427 -4.08 9.95 -15.29
CA ALA A 427 -4.90 9.38 -16.34
C ALA A 427 -5.63 10.46 -17.14
N ALA A 428 -6.34 11.37 -16.47
CA ALA A 428 -7.03 12.50 -17.08
C ALA A 428 -6.09 13.37 -17.93
N ASN A 429 -4.91 13.73 -17.39
CA ASN A 429 -3.92 14.51 -18.13
C ASN A 429 -3.47 13.80 -19.43
N ARG A 430 -3.24 12.49 -19.36
CA ARG A 430 -2.81 11.69 -20.50
C ARG A 430 -3.92 11.39 -21.51
N ASP A 431 -5.17 11.55 -21.10
CA ASP A 431 -6.34 11.42 -21.96
C ASP A 431 -6.84 12.79 -22.48
N ASN A 432 -6.02 13.85 -22.39
CA ASN A 432 -6.32 15.23 -22.83
C ASN A 432 -7.36 16.00 -22.00
N HIS A 433 -7.47 15.68 -20.71
CA HIS A 433 -8.30 16.37 -19.73
C HIS A 433 -7.44 17.16 -18.72
N GLN A 434 -6.48 17.95 -19.23
CA GLN A 434 -5.48 18.64 -18.39
C GLN A 434 -6.10 19.63 -17.41
N LYS A 435 -7.23 20.26 -17.76
CA LYS A 435 -7.94 21.19 -16.86
C LYS A 435 -8.55 20.46 -15.65
N ILE A 436 -9.04 19.24 -15.83
CA ILE A 436 -9.49 18.37 -14.73
C ILE A 436 -8.30 17.99 -13.87
N ALA A 437 -7.21 17.53 -14.48
CA ALA A 437 -5.99 17.19 -13.76
C ALA A 437 -5.46 18.37 -12.92
N PHE A 438 -5.46 19.57 -13.49
CA PHE A 438 -5.12 20.81 -12.79
C PHE A 438 -6.04 21.07 -11.59
N GLY A 439 -7.36 20.88 -11.75
CA GLY A 439 -8.33 21.06 -10.67
C GLY A 439 -8.11 20.06 -9.53
N ILE A 440 -7.95 18.78 -9.84
CA ILE A 440 -7.68 17.72 -8.86
C ILE A 440 -6.36 17.96 -8.11
N LEU A 441 -5.32 18.36 -8.83
CA LEU A 441 -4.02 18.67 -8.25
C LEU A 441 -4.09 19.88 -7.29
N ASN A 442 -4.80 20.93 -7.68
CA ASN A 442 -4.79 22.22 -6.99
C ASN A 442 -5.94 22.37 -5.99
N PHE A 443 -6.98 23.14 -6.35
CA PHE A 443 -8.04 23.59 -5.43
C PHE A 443 -9.42 22.98 -5.73
N GLY A 444 -9.44 21.81 -6.37
CA GLY A 444 -10.65 21.08 -6.73
C GLY A 444 -11.32 21.58 -8.03
N ILE A 445 -12.28 20.79 -8.51
CA ILE A 445 -13.04 21.07 -9.74
C ILE A 445 -13.83 22.37 -9.62
N GLY A 446 -14.44 22.62 -8.45
CA GLY A 446 -15.21 23.84 -8.21
C GLY A 446 -14.38 25.10 -8.46
N SER A 447 -13.13 25.13 -8.00
CA SER A 447 -12.25 26.28 -8.25
C SER A 447 -11.80 26.37 -9.71
N ALA A 448 -11.45 25.25 -10.35
CA ALA A 448 -10.91 25.26 -11.72
C ALA A 448 -11.97 25.57 -12.80
N TYR A 449 -13.26 25.29 -12.51
CA TYR A 449 -14.38 25.48 -13.44
C TYR A 449 -15.33 26.59 -12.99
N ASN A 450 -14.92 27.48 -12.07
CA ASN A 450 -15.70 28.66 -11.71
C ASN A 450 -15.21 29.91 -12.48
N PRO A 451 -15.94 30.38 -13.52
CA PRO A 451 -15.59 31.61 -14.22
C PRO A 451 -15.75 32.88 -13.35
N LEU A 452 -16.55 32.81 -12.28
CA LEU A 452 -16.85 33.92 -11.37
C LEU A 452 -15.77 34.16 -10.29
N ALA A 453 -14.74 33.30 -10.24
CA ALA A 453 -13.56 33.57 -9.42
C ALA A 453 -12.81 34.86 -9.85
N LEU A 454 -13.22 35.47 -10.97
CA LEU A 454 -12.69 36.72 -11.53
C LEU A 454 -13.57 37.96 -11.30
N ASP A 455 -14.85 37.84 -10.91
CA ASP A 455 -15.78 38.99 -10.86
C ASP A 455 -16.49 39.22 -9.51
N GLY A 456 -16.34 38.31 -8.54
CA GLY A 456 -16.91 38.46 -7.19
C GLY A 456 -18.43 38.24 -7.09
N SER A 457 -19.09 37.86 -8.18
CA SER A 457 -20.50 37.41 -8.20
C SER A 457 -20.59 35.99 -7.64
N LYS A 458 -21.49 35.74 -6.68
CA LYS A 458 -21.61 34.46 -5.96
C LYS A 458 -22.91 33.70 -6.20
N ASP A 459 -23.83 34.23 -7.01
CA ASP A 459 -25.24 33.87 -6.83
C ASP A 459 -25.79 32.90 -7.89
N ASP A 460 -25.29 32.91 -9.13
CA ASP A 460 -25.71 31.93 -10.15
C ASP A 460 -24.55 31.02 -10.60
N VAL A 461 -24.52 29.81 -10.02
CA VAL A 461 -23.58 28.75 -10.39
C VAL A 461 -24.21 27.72 -11.34
N THR A 462 -25.36 28.00 -11.94
CA THR A 462 -26.08 27.05 -12.82
C THR A 462 -25.20 26.53 -13.95
N ASN A 463 -24.34 27.40 -14.50
CA ASN A 463 -23.39 27.09 -15.58
C ASN A 463 -21.90 27.13 -15.14
N ALA A 464 -21.62 27.10 -13.84
CA ALA A 464 -20.27 27.13 -13.27
C ALA A 464 -19.96 25.87 -12.46
N MET A 465 -18.68 25.62 -12.16
CA MET A 465 -18.21 24.55 -11.26
C MET A 465 -18.53 23.12 -11.73
N ARG A 466 -18.78 22.93 -13.03
CA ARG A 466 -19.03 21.63 -13.68
C ARG A 466 -18.11 21.46 -14.87
N THR A 467 -17.77 20.22 -15.18
CA THR A 467 -16.94 19.92 -16.36
C THR A 467 -17.75 19.87 -17.65
N PHE A 468 -19.01 19.41 -17.59
CA PHE A 468 -19.85 19.14 -18.77
C PHE A 468 -19.26 18.11 -19.75
N GLU A 469 -18.48 17.18 -19.22
CA GLU A 469 -17.84 16.12 -19.99
C GLU A 469 -18.57 14.78 -19.76
N ALA A 470 -18.23 13.76 -20.54
CA ALA A 470 -18.77 12.41 -20.36
C ALA A 470 -18.03 11.68 -19.22
N PHE A 471 -18.66 10.64 -18.67
CA PHE A 471 -17.97 9.72 -17.77
C PHE A 471 -16.67 9.20 -18.42
N PRO A 472 -15.53 9.20 -17.71
CA PRO A 472 -15.36 9.40 -16.26
C PRO A 472 -14.98 10.81 -15.81
N TYR A 473 -15.12 11.80 -16.70
CA TYR A 473 -14.69 13.19 -16.52
C TYR A 473 -15.83 14.14 -16.15
N ASP A 474 -17.03 13.60 -15.93
CA ASP A 474 -18.23 14.28 -15.49
C ASP A 474 -18.17 14.61 -13.99
N PHE A 475 -17.74 15.82 -13.65
CA PHE A 475 -17.74 16.30 -12.26
C PHE A 475 -18.74 17.45 -12.09
N ASP A 476 -19.45 17.41 -10.98
CA ASP A 476 -20.32 18.48 -10.52
C ASP A 476 -19.89 18.91 -9.12
N ALA A 477 -19.34 20.13 -9.03
CA ALA A 477 -18.87 20.74 -7.80
C ALA A 477 -19.65 22.01 -7.45
N ARG A 478 -20.86 22.18 -8.01
CA ARG A 478 -21.67 23.37 -7.77
C ARG A 478 -21.97 23.56 -6.28
N SER A 479 -21.77 24.80 -5.85
CA SER A 479 -22.09 25.28 -4.51
C SER A 479 -22.69 26.68 -4.62
N GLY A 480 -23.94 26.85 -4.20
CA GLY A 480 -24.63 28.14 -4.21
C GLY A 480 -25.72 28.20 -3.14
N ASP A 481 -26.08 29.38 -2.67
CA ASP A 481 -27.06 29.56 -1.58
C ASP A 481 -28.41 30.10 -2.06
N TYR A 482 -28.49 30.62 -3.29
CA TYR A 482 -29.69 31.29 -3.83
C TYR A 482 -29.95 30.90 -5.31
N PRO A 483 -30.57 29.73 -5.59
CA PRO A 483 -31.09 28.74 -4.66
C PRO A 483 -29.99 27.86 -4.04
N ARG A 484 -30.27 27.28 -2.86
CA ARG A 484 -29.31 26.40 -2.19
C ARG A 484 -29.05 25.15 -3.01
N TYR A 485 -27.82 25.02 -3.49
CA TYR A 485 -27.33 23.89 -4.28
C TYR A 485 -26.03 23.35 -3.70
N ARG A 486 -25.91 22.02 -3.57
CA ARG A 486 -24.72 21.30 -3.08
C ARG A 486 -24.60 19.97 -3.81
N ASP A 487 -23.67 19.87 -4.76
CA ASP A 487 -23.41 18.62 -5.49
C ASP A 487 -22.25 17.82 -4.90
N ASN A 488 -22.06 16.57 -5.31
CA ASN A 488 -21.15 15.62 -4.70
C ASN A 488 -19.71 16.15 -4.50
N TRP A 489 -19.20 17.00 -5.40
CA TRP A 489 -17.84 17.53 -5.33
C TRP A 489 -17.70 18.91 -4.73
N TYR A 490 -18.76 19.52 -4.19
CA TYR A 490 -18.71 20.92 -3.73
C TYR A 490 -17.70 21.20 -2.60
N ARG A 491 -17.37 20.19 -1.79
CA ARG A 491 -16.34 20.29 -0.72
C ARG A 491 -14.94 19.93 -1.19
N GLY A 492 -14.81 19.31 -2.37
CA GLY A 492 -13.54 18.81 -2.86
C GLY A 492 -12.61 19.96 -3.21
N GLY A 493 -11.45 20.01 -2.57
CA GLY A 493 -10.52 21.12 -2.75
C GLY A 493 -9.11 20.73 -3.15
N GLY A 494 -8.94 19.54 -3.71
CA GLY A 494 -7.69 19.10 -4.31
C GLY A 494 -6.53 18.93 -3.33
N ILE A 495 -5.43 18.42 -3.86
CA ILE A 495 -4.28 17.98 -3.06
C ILE A 495 -3.55 19.19 -2.46
N ARG A 496 -3.21 20.18 -3.29
CA ARG A 496 -2.51 21.39 -2.83
C ARG A 496 -3.41 22.29 -1.97
N GLY A 497 -4.73 22.24 -2.16
CA GLY A 497 -5.68 22.85 -1.24
C GLY A 497 -5.62 22.28 0.17
N ARG A 498 -5.56 20.94 0.32
CA ARG A 498 -5.36 20.28 1.63
C ARG A 498 -3.98 20.58 2.22
N GLY A 499 -2.94 20.63 1.38
CA GLY A 499 -1.58 20.99 1.77
C GLY A 499 -1.37 22.49 2.07
N ASN A 500 -2.39 23.34 1.86
CA ASN A 500 -2.31 24.79 1.95
C ASN A 500 -1.22 25.44 1.09
N LEU A 501 -0.85 24.81 -0.03
CA LEU A 501 0.19 25.31 -0.94
C LEU A 501 -0.36 26.25 -2.01
N VAL A 502 0.50 27.10 -2.56
CA VAL A 502 0.19 27.89 -3.77
C VAL A 502 -0.03 26.98 -4.99
N VAL A 503 -0.71 27.47 -6.03
CA VAL A 503 -0.96 26.73 -7.29
C VAL A 503 0.35 26.15 -7.85
N ALA A 504 0.29 24.92 -8.35
CA ALA A 504 1.30 24.35 -9.24
C ALA A 504 0.78 24.29 -10.69
N GLY A 505 1.59 24.78 -11.64
CA GLY A 505 1.23 24.88 -13.05
C GLY A 505 0.16 25.93 -13.36
N ALA A 506 -0.42 25.84 -14.54
CA ALA A 506 -1.50 26.71 -15.01
C ALA A 506 -2.53 25.93 -15.84
N ILE A 507 -3.76 26.46 -15.91
CA ILE A 507 -4.76 25.95 -16.86
C ILE A 507 -4.24 26.22 -18.28
N GLY A 508 -4.20 25.16 -19.11
CA GLY A 508 -3.66 25.21 -20.46
C GLY A 508 -2.21 24.74 -20.58
N ASP A 509 -1.57 24.35 -19.47
CA ASP A 509 -0.28 23.64 -19.51
C ASP A 509 -0.38 22.37 -20.37
N ASN A 510 0.71 22.07 -21.09
CA ASN A 510 0.77 20.84 -21.87
C ASN A 510 0.84 19.59 -20.97
N VAL A 511 0.70 18.42 -21.60
CA VAL A 511 0.66 17.11 -20.93
C VAL A 511 1.91 16.86 -20.08
N ILE A 512 3.10 17.23 -20.57
CA ILE A 512 4.37 16.97 -19.88
C ILE A 512 4.52 17.87 -18.65
N THR A 513 4.26 19.17 -18.79
CA THR A 513 4.30 20.11 -17.66
C THR A 513 3.31 19.71 -16.56
N THR A 514 2.08 19.36 -16.94
CA THR A 514 1.06 18.91 -15.99
C THR A 514 1.48 17.60 -15.30
N GLU A 515 2.05 16.64 -16.05
CA GLU A 515 2.54 15.39 -15.47
C GLU A 515 3.72 15.62 -14.51
N ASP A 516 4.65 16.52 -14.83
CA ASP A 516 5.75 16.87 -13.92
C ASP A 516 5.23 17.47 -12.61
N ASN A 517 4.21 18.32 -12.68
CA ASN A 517 3.55 18.87 -11.50
C ASN A 517 2.85 17.78 -10.66
N ILE A 518 2.17 16.82 -11.31
CA ILE A 518 1.53 15.68 -10.63
C ILE A 518 2.59 14.81 -9.91
N ILE A 519 3.68 14.45 -10.60
CA ILE A 519 4.72 13.59 -10.02
C ILE A 519 5.54 14.31 -8.94
N ARG A 520 5.65 15.64 -9.04
CA ARG A 520 6.23 16.47 -7.97
C ARG A 520 5.32 16.50 -6.74
N GLU A 521 4.02 16.62 -6.93
CA GLU A 521 3.07 16.59 -5.82
C GLU A 521 2.99 15.20 -5.17
N ALA A 522 3.05 14.13 -5.96
CA ALA A 522 3.17 12.77 -5.44
C ALA A 522 4.40 12.60 -4.54
N ALA A 523 5.53 13.25 -4.87
CA ALA A 523 6.70 13.25 -3.99
C ALA A 523 6.50 14.01 -2.67
N LEU A 524 5.72 15.09 -2.67
CA LEU A 524 5.44 15.86 -1.45
C LEU A 524 4.48 15.11 -0.52
N ASP A 525 3.47 14.46 -1.10
CA ASP A 525 2.33 13.90 -0.36
C ASP A 525 2.52 12.41 -0.02
N LEU A 526 2.92 11.59 -1.00
CA LEU A 526 3.04 10.13 -0.86
C LEU A 526 4.43 9.67 -0.40
N ALA A 527 5.32 10.58 -0.02
CA ALA A 527 6.67 10.24 0.43
C ALA A 527 6.65 9.11 1.46
N TYR A 528 7.47 8.09 1.21
CA TYR A 528 7.70 6.92 2.06
C TYR A 528 6.55 5.90 2.10
N GLU A 529 5.49 6.08 1.32
CA GLU A 529 4.33 5.16 1.30
C GLU A 529 4.49 3.99 0.31
N GLY A 530 5.69 3.79 -0.25
CA GLY A 530 6.01 2.62 -1.07
C GLY A 530 5.58 2.77 -2.53
N SER A 531 5.54 4.00 -3.06
CA SER A 531 5.08 4.26 -4.44
C SER A 531 6.10 5.03 -5.30
N ARG A 532 7.18 5.54 -4.72
CA ARG A 532 8.01 6.50 -5.46
C ARG A 532 8.73 5.89 -6.67
N TRP A 533 9.33 4.71 -6.52
CA TRP A 533 10.03 4.03 -7.61
C TRP A 533 9.07 3.67 -8.76
N GLU A 534 7.90 3.10 -8.43
CA GLU A 534 6.89 2.76 -9.45
C GLU A 534 6.44 3.99 -10.25
N ASP A 535 6.31 5.16 -9.60
CA ASP A 535 5.99 6.41 -10.29
C ASP A 535 7.05 6.83 -11.30
N LEU A 536 8.32 6.81 -10.87
CA LEU A 536 9.43 7.21 -11.72
C LEU A 536 9.60 6.27 -12.91
N VAL A 537 9.51 4.96 -12.67
CA VAL A 537 9.61 3.95 -13.74
C VAL A 537 8.47 4.11 -14.74
N ARG A 538 7.23 4.21 -14.27
CA ARG A 538 6.05 4.27 -15.14
C ARG A 538 6.07 5.50 -16.03
N VAL A 539 6.50 6.65 -15.51
CA VAL A 539 6.60 7.89 -16.30
C VAL A 539 7.78 7.85 -17.25
N ALA A 540 8.96 7.39 -16.81
CA ALA A 540 10.13 7.29 -17.65
C ALA A 540 9.93 6.32 -18.82
N LEU A 541 9.33 5.14 -18.59
CA LEU A 541 8.97 4.18 -19.65
C LEU A 541 7.98 4.79 -20.64
N ARG A 542 6.90 5.41 -20.14
CA ARG A 542 5.86 6.02 -20.98
C ARG A 542 6.38 7.15 -21.87
N ARG A 543 7.27 7.98 -21.31
CA ARG A 543 7.92 9.06 -22.06
C ARG A 543 9.01 8.56 -23.01
N ASN A 544 9.42 7.29 -22.87
CA ASN A 544 10.66 6.78 -23.45
C ASN A 544 11.85 7.68 -23.09
N ASP A 545 11.90 8.13 -21.84
CA ASP A 545 12.88 9.08 -21.32
C ASP A 545 13.51 8.55 -20.02
N PRO A 546 14.61 7.79 -20.12
CA PRO A 546 15.33 7.30 -18.95
C PRO A 546 15.91 8.41 -18.06
N SER A 547 16.18 9.61 -18.58
CA SER A 547 16.77 10.67 -17.74
C SER A 547 15.82 11.18 -16.68
N PHE A 548 14.50 11.13 -16.92
CA PHE A 548 13.49 11.48 -15.91
C PHE A 548 13.69 10.76 -14.57
N LEU A 549 14.00 9.47 -14.60
CA LEU A 549 14.30 8.66 -13.41
C LEU A 549 15.76 8.85 -12.97
N ALA A 550 16.71 8.74 -13.91
CA ALA A 550 18.14 8.77 -13.61
C ALA A 550 18.57 10.08 -12.93
N ASP A 551 18.00 11.22 -13.35
CA ASP A 551 18.34 12.55 -12.82
C ASP A 551 17.89 12.72 -11.37
N LYS A 552 16.72 12.17 -10.99
CA LYS A 552 16.24 12.24 -9.60
C LYS A 552 17.10 11.44 -8.65
N VAL A 553 17.51 10.24 -9.07
CA VAL A 553 18.46 9.42 -8.29
C VAL A 553 19.82 10.10 -8.22
N TYR A 554 20.30 10.68 -9.33
CA TYR A 554 21.54 11.45 -9.37
C TYR A 554 21.50 12.63 -8.40
N GLU A 555 20.44 13.44 -8.41
CA GLU A 555 20.28 14.59 -7.54
C GLU A 555 20.35 14.20 -6.06
N LYS A 556 19.64 13.13 -5.65
CA LYS A 556 19.73 12.57 -4.31
C LYS A 556 21.18 12.27 -3.92
N LEU A 557 21.85 11.45 -4.71
CA LEU A 557 23.21 10.99 -4.41
C LEU A 557 24.23 12.13 -4.45
N SER A 558 24.09 13.06 -5.38
CA SER A 558 24.97 14.22 -5.54
C SER A 558 24.86 15.16 -4.34
N LYS A 559 23.65 15.46 -3.86
CA LYS A 559 23.45 16.31 -2.67
C LYS A 559 23.98 15.67 -1.39
N GLU A 560 24.04 14.33 -1.37
CA GLU A 560 24.62 13.56 -0.27
C GLU A 560 26.14 13.40 -0.39
N GLY A 561 26.78 14.03 -1.38
CA GLY A 561 28.23 13.97 -1.57
C GLY A 561 28.75 12.61 -2.03
N ASN A 562 27.88 11.77 -2.62
CA ASN A 562 28.27 10.44 -3.08
C ASN A 562 29.09 10.54 -4.37
N SER A 563 30.37 10.16 -4.32
CA SER A 563 31.29 10.18 -5.46
C SER A 563 30.85 9.32 -6.64
N ASN A 564 30.00 8.33 -6.42
CA ASN A 564 29.48 7.45 -7.47
C ASN A 564 28.21 8.00 -8.16
N ALA A 565 27.69 9.17 -7.77
CA ALA A 565 26.43 9.71 -8.31
C ALA A 565 26.41 9.72 -9.85
N GLY A 566 27.47 10.21 -10.50
CA GLY A 566 27.57 10.25 -11.98
C GLY A 566 27.62 8.86 -12.63
N ALA A 567 28.26 7.88 -11.98
CA ALA A 567 28.29 6.50 -12.46
C ALA A 567 26.91 5.83 -12.34
N VAL A 568 26.20 6.06 -11.22
CA VAL A 568 24.83 5.58 -11.02
C VAL A 568 23.89 6.19 -12.07
N ARG A 569 23.99 7.50 -12.31
CA ARG A 569 23.22 8.16 -13.38
C ARG A 569 23.43 7.50 -14.73
N SER A 570 24.70 7.31 -15.12
CA SER A 570 25.08 6.70 -16.39
C SER A 570 24.54 5.28 -16.52
N LYS A 571 24.56 4.49 -15.43
CA LYS A 571 23.97 3.16 -15.37
C LYS A 571 22.45 3.21 -15.60
N LEU A 572 21.76 4.14 -14.95
CA LEU A 572 20.30 4.28 -15.03
C LEU A 572 19.79 4.89 -16.34
N LEU A 573 20.64 5.44 -17.21
CA LEU A 573 20.23 5.81 -18.57
C LEU A 573 19.90 4.58 -19.45
N ASN A 574 20.32 3.39 -19.04
CA ASN A 574 19.93 2.13 -19.69
C ASN A 574 18.84 1.44 -18.86
N VAL A 575 17.65 1.30 -19.46
CA VAL A 575 16.46 0.69 -18.84
C VAL A 575 16.71 -0.73 -18.33
N ASN A 576 17.59 -1.50 -18.97
CA ASN A 576 17.92 -2.87 -18.54
C ASN A 576 18.57 -2.91 -17.14
N ASN A 577 19.16 -1.80 -16.69
CA ASN A 577 19.77 -1.70 -15.37
C ASN A 577 18.76 -1.29 -14.28
N TRP A 578 17.49 -1.09 -14.61
CA TRP A 578 16.44 -0.75 -13.64
C TRP A 578 15.92 -1.96 -12.90
N TYR A 579 16.18 -3.17 -13.40
CA TYR A 579 15.66 -4.39 -12.83
C TYR A 579 16.65 -5.01 -11.86
N LEU A 580 16.12 -5.58 -10.78
CA LEU A 580 16.88 -6.27 -9.75
C LEU A 580 17.34 -7.65 -10.26
N PRO A 581 18.44 -8.20 -9.72
CA PRO A 581 18.80 -9.59 -9.97
C PRO A 581 17.65 -10.51 -9.57
N PHE A 582 17.28 -11.45 -10.46
CA PHE A 582 16.21 -12.40 -10.18
C PHE A 582 16.81 -13.76 -9.82
N ASP A 583 16.75 -14.10 -8.53
CA ASP A 583 17.02 -15.45 -8.03
C ASP A 583 15.97 -15.88 -7.01
N TRP A 584 15.05 -16.75 -7.45
CA TRP A 584 13.96 -17.30 -6.64
C TRP A 584 14.22 -18.76 -6.19
N LYS A 585 15.43 -19.29 -6.40
CA LYS A 585 15.77 -20.69 -6.16
C LYS A 585 15.90 -21.06 -4.68
#